data_AF-A0A1V1PBG2-F1
#
_entry.id   AF-A0A1V1PBG2-F1
#
_cell.length_a   1.000
_cell.length_b   1.000
_cell.length_c   1.000
_cell.angle_alpha   90.00
_cell.angle_beta   90.00
_cell.angle_gamma   90.00
#
_symmetry.space_group_name_H-M   'P 1'
#
loop_
_entity.id
_entity.type
_entity.pdbx_description
1 polymer ?
#
loop_
_entity_poly.entity_id
_entity_poly.type
_entity_poly.pdbx_seq_one_letter_code
_entity_poly.pdbx_strand_id
1 'polypeptide(L)'
;MEDVKSMQITDIKRVIDQISRDKGIDRHVLIATLEEALKSAARKKHGNRIDVEVQYNEDTGEIEVFQFKEVSEIVTDPELEMSVEEGRKLDPECEIGDSLGTKMDTASFGRIAAQSAKQVIIQKMKDAERDAVYKTYIDRKGEIVNGILQRINKGDLVVNLGQTEGILPVSEQVPRETFQRGDRVRAYILEVMQDTRGPQVVLSRTHPGFLVQLFKTEVPEISEGIVEVMGAVREAGSRAKIAVTSSDSDIDPVGACVGMKGSRVQNVVQELKGEKSILSPGMRMQQNMFVMHWHQHRFHVLLLMKKIGPWKLLFLMTFYLLPLESVDKMSDWHPS
;
A
#
# COMPACT_ATOMS: atom_id res chain seq x y z
N MET A 1 -0.34 -24.89 -0.92
CA MET A 1 -1.72 -24.48 -1.30
C MET A 1 -2.61 -25.69 -1.59
N GLU A 2 -2.04 -26.84 -1.97
CA GLU A 2 -2.77 -28.11 -2.11
C GLU A 2 -3.19 -28.74 -0.77
N ASP A 3 -2.41 -28.53 0.30
CA ASP A 3 -2.72 -29.07 1.64
C ASP A 3 -3.99 -28.50 2.27
N VAL A 4 -4.45 -27.33 1.81
CA VAL A 4 -5.69 -26.68 2.32
C VAL A 4 -6.95 -27.28 1.66
N LYS A 5 -6.83 -28.18 0.67
CA LYS A 5 -7.98 -28.73 -0.05
C LYS A 5 -8.71 -29.86 0.68
N SER A 6 -8.09 -30.53 1.65
CA SER A 6 -8.70 -31.65 2.40
C SER A 6 -8.65 -31.40 3.91
N MET A 7 -9.55 -30.57 4.43
CA MET A 7 -9.59 -30.28 5.87
C MET A 7 -10.64 -31.16 6.56
N GLN A 8 -10.17 -32.16 7.30
CA GLN A 8 -10.96 -32.86 8.34
C GLN A 8 -10.81 -32.07 9.65
N ILE A 9 -11.81 -32.14 10.54
CA ILE A 9 -11.85 -31.38 11.82
C ILE A 9 -10.62 -31.67 12.69
N THR A 10 -10.04 -32.87 12.58
CA THR A 10 -8.83 -33.33 13.27
C THR A 10 -7.53 -32.62 12.87
N ASP A 11 -7.53 -31.77 11.83
CA ASP A 11 -6.32 -31.10 11.34
C ASP A 11 -6.22 -29.62 11.77
N ILE A 12 -7.20 -29.06 12.49
CA ILE A 12 -7.21 -27.63 12.88
C ILE A 12 -6.00 -27.26 13.75
N LYS A 13 -5.65 -28.09 14.74
CA LYS A 13 -4.47 -27.86 15.60
C LYS A 13 -3.18 -27.75 14.79
N ARG A 14 -2.98 -28.66 13.83
CA ARG A 14 -1.80 -28.65 12.95
C ARG A 14 -1.75 -27.39 12.09
N VAL A 15 -2.88 -26.97 11.53
CA VAL A 15 -2.98 -25.77 10.69
C VAL A 15 -2.71 -24.50 11.51
N ILE A 16 -3.27 -24.39 12.72
CA ILE A 16 -3.01 -23.30 13.66
C ILE A 16 -1.52 -23.22 13.98
N ASP A 17 -0.91 -24.35 14.34
CA ASP A 17 0.52 -24.39 14.71
C ASP A 17 1.43 -24.07 13.52
N GLN A 18 1.09 -24.55 12.32
CA GLN A 18 1.84 -24.25 11.11
C GLN A 18 1.80 -22.76 10.78
N ILE A 19 0.61 -22.15 10.79
CA ILE A 19 0.46 -20.73 10.43
C ILE A 19 1.09 -19.82 11.46
N SER A 20 0.99 -20.17 12.75
CA SER A 20 1.67 -19.44 13.80
C SER A 20 3.19 -19.42 13.59
N ARG A 21 3.79 -20.58 13.25
CA ARG A 21 5.23 -20.68 12.94
C ARG A 21 5.63 -19.98 11.65
N ASP A 22 4.92 -20.23 10.56
CA ASP A 22 5.32 -19.77 9.22
C ASP A 22 5.13 -18.26 9.05
N LYS A 23 4.10 -17.69 9.69
CA LYS A 23 3.69 -16.29 9.51
C LYS A 23 3.89 -15.43 10.75
N GLY A 24 4.34 -16.00 11.87
CA GLY A 24 4.55 -15.28 13.11
C GLY A 24 3.27 -14.73 13.73
N ILE A 25 2.13 -15.36 13.47
CA ILE A 25 0.83 -14.96 14.05
C ILE A 25 0.71 -15.59 15.43
N ASP A 26 0.31 -14.78 16.42
CA ASP A 26 0.07 -15.26 17.78
C ASP A 26 -1.08 -16.28 17.81
N ARG A 27 -0.84 -17.40 18.51
CA ARG A 27 -1.78 -18.53 18.58
C ARG A 27 -3.10 -18.14 19.24
N HIS A 28 -3.05 -17.37 20.34
CA HIS A 28 -4.23 -16.91 21.05
C HIS A 28 -5.08 -16.01 20.16
N VAL A 29 -4.45 -15.12 19.39
CA VAL A 29 -5.18 -14.24 18.46
C VAL A 29 -5.89 -15.06 17.37
N LEU A 30 -5.25 -16.10 16.86
CA LEU A 30 -5.83 -16.95 15.83
C LEU A 30 -7.02 -17.77 16.38
N ILE A 31 -6.87 -18.33 17.58
CA ILE A 31 -7.92 -19.09 18.28
C ILE A 31 -9.13 -18.20 18.58
N ALA A 32 -8.92 -17.02 19.18
CA ALA A 32 -10.01 -16.10 19.51
C ALA A 32 -10.79 -15.68 18.26
N THR A 33 -10.10 -15.39 17.16
CA THR A 33 -10.77 -15.03 15.89
C THR A 33 -11.57 -16.21 15.32
N LEU A 34 -11.03 -17.43 15.46
CA LEU A 34 -11.69 -18.65 15.02
C LEU A 34 -13.01 -18.86 15.79
N GLU A 35 -12.98 -18.72 17.12
CA GLU A 35 -14.15 -18.81 18.00
C GLU A 35 -15.23 -17.78 17.61
N GLU A 36 -14.86 -16.51 17.44
CA GLU A 36 -15.78 -15.44 17.03
C GLU A 36 -16.47 -15.74 15.69
N ALA A 37 -15.71 -16.19 14.71
CA ALA A 37 -16.23 -16.46 13.38
C ALA A 37 -17.15 -17.69 13.36
N LEU A 38 -16.83 -18.71 14.16
CA LEU A 38 -17.69 -19.88 14.34
C LEU A 38 -18.97 -19.52 15.09
N LYS A 39 -18.90 -18.67 16.11
CA LYS A 39 -20.06 -18.10 16.81
C LYS A 39 -20.96 -17.34 15.83
N SER A 40 -20.37 -16.54 14.94
CA SER A 40 -21.12 -15.85 13.88
C SER A 40 -21.75 -16.83 12.87
N ALA A 41 -21.05 -17.90 12.49
CA ALA A 41 -21.57 -18.91 11.59
C ALA A 41 -22.74 -19.71 12.22
N ALA A 42 -22.65 -19.99 13.53
CA ALA A 42 -23.71 -20.63 14.29
C ALA A 42 -24.98 -19.79 14.33
N ARG A 43 -24.87 -18.51 14.69
CA ARG A 43 -25.99 -17.55 14.68
C ARG A 43 -26.65 -17.45 13.31
N LYS A 44 -25.86 -17.46 12.23
CA LYS A 44 -26.41 -17.38 10.87
C LYS A 44 -27.24 -18.61 10.48
N LYS A 45 -26.94 -19.79 11.01
CA LYS A 45 -27.64 -21.05 10.71
C LYS A 45 -28.87 -21.26 11.60
N HIS A 46 -28.74 -20.94 12.88
CA HIS A 46 -29.74 -21.26 13.91
C HIS A 46 -30.52 -20.04 14.43
N GLY A 47 -30.35 -18.87 13.79
CA GLY A 47 -31.04 -17.64 14.14
C GLY A 47 -30.16 -16.66 14.91
N ASN A 48 -30.31 -15.36 14.64
CA ASN A 48 -29.50 -14.34 15.29
C ASN A 48 -29.87 -14.10 16.76
N ARG A 49 -30.97 -14.69 17.24
CA ARG A 49 -31.48 -14.49 18.59
C ARG A 49 -30.85 -15.45 19.61
N ILE A 50 -30.32 -16.58 19.17
CA ILE A 50 -29.75 -17.58 20.07
C ILE A 50 -28.41 -17.10 20.64
N ASP A 51 -28.19 -17.38 21.92
CA ASP A 51 -26.88 -17.20 22.53
C ASP A 51 -26.03 -18.45 22.35
N VAL A 52 -24.83 -18.24 21.83
CA VAL A 52 -23.92 -19.30 21.43
C VAL A 52 -22.55 -18.96 21.94
N GLU A 53 -21.90 -19.93 22.57
CA GLU A 53 -20.50 -19.87 22.93
C GLU A 53 -19.74 -20.95 22.15
N VAL A 54 -18.55 -20.58 21.69
CA VAL A 54 -17.64 -21.50 20.99
C VAL A 54 -16.35 -21.48 21.76
N GLN A 55 -15.86 -22.67 22.12
CA GLN A 55 -14.60 -22.85 22.81
C GLN A 55 -13.71 -23.81 22.04
N TYR A 56 -12.45 -23.43 21.89
CA TYR A 56 -11.40 -24.30 21.35
C TYR A 56 -10.60 -24.93 22.49
N ASN A 57 -10.54 -26.25 22.52
CA ASN A 57 -9.70 -26.97 23.45
C ASN A 57 -8.31 -27.17 22.84
N GLU A 58 -7.27 -26.55 23.42
CA GLU A 58 -5.91 -26.61 22.88
C GLU A 58 -5.25 -27.99 22.98
N ASP A 59 -5.64 -28.78 23.98
CA ASP A 59 -5.06 -30.11 24.23
C ASP A 59 -5.58 -31.11 23.20
N THR A 60 -6.91 -31.20 23.08
CA THR A 60 -7.58 -32.11 22.14
C THR A 60 -7.58 -31.58 20.71
N GLY A 61 -7.51 -30.26 20.53
CA GLY A 61 -7.64 -29.60 19.25
C GLY A 61 -9.08 -29.56 18.72
N GLU A 62 -10.06 -29.84 19.58
CA GLU A 62 -11.48 -29.88 19.23
C GLU A 62 -12.16 -28.53 19.49
N ILE A 63 -13.22 -28.28 18.72
CA ILE A 63 -14.07 -27.10 18.88
C ILE A 63 -15.40 -27.58 19.45
N GLU A 64 -15.80 -26.98 20.57
CA GLU A 64 -17.09 -27.21 21.20
C GLU A 64 -17.99 -25.99 21.03
N VAL A 65 -19.28 -26.24 20.84
CA VAL A 65 -20.29 -25.20 20.66
C VAL A 65 -21.42 -25.45 21.62
N PHE A 66 -21.71 -24.45 22.44
CA PHE A 66 -22.76 -24.47 23.45
C PHE A 66 -23.82 -23.44 23.09
N GLN A 67 -25.08 -23.87 23.08
CA GLN A 67 -26.23 -22.97 23.01
C GLN A 67 -26.76 -22.75 24.41
N PHE A 68 -26.88 -21.48 24.81
CA PHE A 68 -27.46 -21.12 26.10
C PHE A 68 -28.95 -20.85 25.94
N LYS A 69 -29.76 -21.42 26.85
CA LYS A 69 -31.20 -21.16 26.94
C LYS A 69 -31.58 -20.80 28.37
N GLU A 70 -32.53 -19.90 28.50
CA GLU A 70 -33.09 -19.47 29.79
C GLU A 70 -34.10 -20.50 30.31
N VAL A 71 -34.02 -20.85 31.58
CA VAL A 71 -34.97 -21.74 32.23
C VAL A 71 -36.24 -20.97 32.55
N SER A 72 -37.35 -21.36 31.91
CA SER A 72 -38.67 -20.73 32.09
C SER A 72 -39.71 -21.74 32.57
N GLU A 73 -40.69 -21.24 33.32
CA GLU A 73 -41.85 -22.04 33.74
C GLU A 73 -42.78 -22.34 32.55
N ILE A 74 -42.91 -21.40 31.61
CA ILE A 74 -43.71 -21.53 30.40
C ILE A 74 -42.83 -21.20 29.20
N VAL A 75 -42.49 -22.22 28.42
CA VAL A 75 -41.67 -22.07 27.21
C VAL A 75 -42.48 -21.36 26.13
N THR A 76 -42.14 -20.10 25.88
CA THR A 76 -42.74 -19.25 24.85
C THR A 76 -41.95 -19.33 23.55
N ASP A 77 -40.61 -19.41 23.65
CA ASP A 77 -39.70 -19.58 22.52
C ASP A 77 -38.76 -20.78 22.74
N PRO A 78 -39.02 -21.94 22.10
CA PRO A 78 -38.19 -23.15 22.27
C PRO A 78 -36.72 -23.00 21.85
N GLU A 79 -36.36 -21.96 21.09
CA GLU A 79 -34.97 -21.70 20.69
C GLU A 79 -34.18 -20.95 21.77
N LEU A 80 -34.86 -20.17 22.61
CA LEU A 80 -34.26 -19.31 23.64
C LEU A 80 -34.53 -19.80 25.07
N GLU A 81 -35.61 -20.54 25.26
CA GLU A 81 -36.08 -21.00 26.57
C GLU A 81 -36.08 -22.52 26.64
N MET A 82 -35.90 -23.05 27.85
CA MET A 82 -36.09 -24.46 28.18
C MET A 82 -36.96 -24.61 29.42
N SER A 83 -37.63 -25.75 29.53
CA SER A 83 -38.46 -26.04 30.70
C SER A 83 -37.59 -26.33 31.93
N VAL A 84 -38.12 -26.06 33.13
CA VAL A 84 -37.44 -26.42 34.41
C VAL A 84 -37.11 -27.91 34.48
N GLU A 85 -37.95 -28.78 33.90
CA GLU A 85 -37.70 -30.22 33.85
C GLU A 85 -36.49 -30.59 32.96
N GLU A 86 -36.30 -29.88 31.85
CA GLU A 86 -35.14 -30.06 30.97
C GLU A 86 -33.88 -29.45 31.59
N GLY A 87 -34.01 -28.27 32.22
CA GLY A 87 -32.92 -27.63 32.96
C GLY A 87 -32.39 -28.52 34.07
N ARG A 88 -33.28 -29.13 34.87
CA ARG A 88 -32.92 -30.06 35.96
C ARG A 88 -32.19 -31.33 35.50
N LYS A 89 -32.30 -31.70 34.22
CA LYS A 89 -31.52 -32.83 33.65
C LYS A 89 -30.08 -32.44 33.37
N LEU A 90 -29.82 -31.17 33.09
CA LEU A 90 -28.50 -30.62 32.83
C LEU A 90 -27.81 -30.22 34.14
N ASP A 91 -28.54 -29.51 35.00
CA ASP A 91 -28.10 -29.10 36.33
C ASP A 91 -29.22 -29.33 37.36
N PRO A 92 -29.07 -30.30 38.29
CA PRO A 92 -30.07 -30.59 39.31
C PRO A 92 -30.45 -29.41 40.21
N GLU A 93 -29.58 -28.41 40.35
CA GLU A 93 -29.80 -27.24 41.20
C GLU A 93 -30.39 -26.03 40.43
N CYS A 94 -30.77 -26.19 39.15
CA CYS A 94 -31.23 -25.04 38.36
C CYS A 94 -32.52 -24.40 38.88
N GLU A 95 -32.57 -23.07 38.82
CA GLU A 95 -33.72 -22.24 39.14
C GLU A 95 -34.31 -21.58 37.89
N ILE A 96 -35.53 -21.03 38.02
CA ILE A 96 -36.17 -20.26 36.95
C ILE A 96 -35.38 -18.96 36.75
N GLY A 97 -35.03 -18.66 35.50
CA GLY A 97 -34.19 -17.52 35.11
C GLY A 97 -32.71 -17.86 34.91
N ASP A 98 -32.27 -19.09 35.23
CA ASP A 98 -30.91 -19.52 34.96
C ASP A 98 -30.67 -19.73 33.46
N SER A 99 -29.43 -19.49 33.02
CA SER A 99 -29.01 -19.72 31.63
C SER A 99 -28.14 -20.96 31.55
N LEU A 100 -28.67 -22.02 30.93
CA LEU A 100 -28.01 -23.32 30.86
C LEU A 100 -27.49 -23.61 29.44
N GLY A 101 -26.22 -24.01 29.36
CA GLY A 101 -25.55 -24.36 28.12
C GLY A 101 -25.82 -25.81 27.71
N THR A 102 -26.39 -26.01 26.51
CA THR A 102 -26.55 -27.32 25.88
C THR A 102 -25.53 -27.49 24.76
N LYS A 103 -24.78 -28.60 24.75
CA LYS A 103 -23.82 -28.90 23.68
C LYS A 103 -24.56 -29.17 22.37
N MET A 104 -24.21 -28.43 21.31
CA MET A 104 -24.80 -28.64 19.98
C MET A 104 -24.17 -29.85 19.29
N ASP A 105 -24.96 -30.55 18.46
CA ASP A 105 -24.45 -31.66 17.67
C ASP A 105 -23.40 -31.21 16.65
N THR A 106 -22.20 -31.77 16.79
CA THR A 106 -21.02 -31.45 16.02
C THR A 106 -21.05 -32.06 14.62
N ALA A 107 -21.91 -33.04 14.32
CA ALA A 107 -21.96 -33.66 12.99
C ALA A 107 -22.52 -32.71 11.92
N SER A 108 -23.65 -32.05 12.20
CA SER A 108 -24.25 -31.07 11.29
C SER A 108 -23.53 -29.71 11.30
N PHE A 109 -22.84 -29.41 12.40
CA PHE A 109 -22.08 -28.18 12.59
C PHE A 109 -20.67 -28.27 12.02
N GLY A 110 -20.05 -29.46 12.06
CA GLY A 110 -18.64 -29.70 11.75
C GLY A 110 -18.23 -29.31 10.34
N ARG A 111 -19.08 -29.54 9.32
CA ARG A 111 -18.79 -29.12 7.94
C ARG A 111 -18.76 -27.60 7.77
N ILE A 112 -19.71 -26.90 8.41
CA ILE A 112 -19.80 -25.45 8.37
C ILE A 112 -18.67 -24.85 9.20
N ALA A 113 -18.39 -25.43 10.37
CA ALA A 113 -17.28 -25.06 11.22
C ALA A 113 -15.95 -25.18 10.47
N ALA A 114 -15.69 -26.29 9.77
CA ALA A 114 -14.49 -26.46 8.97
C ALA A 114 -14.38 -25.42 7.84
N GLN A 115 -15.48 -25.11 7.14
CA GLN A 115 -15.48 -24.11 6.07
C GLN A 115 -15.25 -22.69 6.61
N SER A 116 -15.92 -22.32 7.68
CA SER A 116 -15.76 -21.02 8.35
C SER A 116 -14.35 -20.88 8.92
N ALA A 117 -13.85 -21.91 9.61
CA ALA A 117 -12.49 -21.97 10.13
C ALA A 117 -11.46 -21.74 9.04
N LYS A 118 -11.59 -22.46 7.92
CA LYS A 118 -10.74 -22.29 6.75
C LYS A 118 -10.75 -20.85 6.23
N GLN A 119 -11.92 -20.24 6.13
CA GLN A 119 -12.06 -18.87 5.64
C GLN A 119 -11.37 -17.86 6.56
N VAL A 120 -11.54 -18.02 7.88
CA VAL A 120 -10.94 -17.16 8.91
C VAL A 120 -9.43 -17.27 8.89
N ILE A 121 -8.93 -18.50 8.82
CA ILE A 121 -7.51 -18.80 8.76
C ILE A 121 -6.89 -18.16 7.51
N ILE A 122 -7.51 -18.32 6.34
CA ILE A 122 -7.06 -17.67 5.10
C ILE A 122 -7.06 -16.15 5.23
N GLN A 123 -8.08 -15.58 5.87
CA GLN A 123 -8.18 -14.14 6.05
C GLN A 123 -7.07 -13.61 6.97
N LYS A 124 -6.86 -14.25 8.14
CA LYS A 124 -5.79 -13.87 9.07
C LYS A 124 -4.40 -14.04 8.47
N MET A 125 -4.20 -15.09 7.67
CA MET A 125 -2.96 -15.27 6.92
C MET A 125 -2.71 -14.09 5.97
N LYS A 126 -3.73 -13.65 5.22
CA LYS A 126 -3.62 -12.48 4.32
C LYS A 126 -3.36 -11.18 5.09
N ASP A 127 -4.00 -11.00 6.23
CA ASP A 127 -3.80 -9.81 7.07
C ASP A 127 -2.37 -9.76 7.62
N ALA A 128 -1.83 -10.88 8.08
CA ALA A 128 -0.44 -10.97 8.53
C ALA A 128 0.57 -10.72 7.40
N GLU A 129 0.32 -11.27 6.20
CA GLU A 129 1.12 -10.96 5.01
C GLU A 129 1.06 -9.47 4.67
N ARG A 130 -0.12 -8.84 4.81
CA ARG A 130 -0.32 -7.41 4.59
C ARG A 130 0.53 -6.56 5.52
N ASP A 131 0.48 -6.86 6.82
CA ASP A 131 1.21 -6.10 7.82
C ASP A 131 2.73 -6.28 7.67
N ALA A 132 3.18 -7.49 7.33
CA ALA A 132 4.58 -7.77 7.08
C ALA A 132 5.12 -6.97 5.87
N VAL A 133 4.38 -6.95 4.76
CA VAL A 133 4.76 -6.17 3.58
C VAL A 133 4.78 -4.68 3.88
N TYR A 134 3.74 -4.16 4.54
CA TYR A 134 3.68 -2.74 4.87
C TYR A 134 4.90 -2.29 5.68
N LYS A 135 5.26 -3.04 6.73
CA LYS A 135 6.45 -2.77 7.57
C LYS A 135 7.75 -2.77 6.76
N THR A 136 7.89 -3.68 5.80
CA THR A 136 9.10 -3.77 4.96
C THR A 136 9.25 -2.60 4.00
N TYR A 137 8.15 -2.06 3.45
CA TYR A 137 8.20 -1.09 2.35
C TYR A 137 7.93 0.35 2.77
N ILE A 138 7.32 0.61 3.92
CA ILE A 138 6.98 1.98 4.35
C ILE A 138 8.22 2.86 4.50
N ASP A 139 9.28 2.34 5.11
CA ASP A 139 10.56 3.05 5.31
C ASP A 139 11.35 3.21 4.01
N ARG A 140 11.03 2.39 3.01
CA ARG A 140 11.67 2.40 1.68
C ARG A 140 10.92 3.27 0.67
N LYS A 141 9.92 4.03 1.12
CA LYS A 141 9.23 5.00 0.28
C LYS A 141 10.26 5.98 -0.29
N GLY A 142 10.22 6.15 -1.60
CA GLY A 142 11.17 7.01 -2.31
C GLY A 142 12.48 6.34 -2.73
N GLU A 143 12.60 5.03 -2.57
CA GLU A 143 13.67 4.23 -3.16
C GLU A 143 13.28 3.67 -4.53
N ILE A 144 14.30 3.20 -5.27
CA ILE A 144 14.11 2.40 -6.47
C ILE A 144 14.09 0.92 -6.10
N VAL A 145 13.10 0.21 -6.63
CA VAL A 145 13.01 -1.24 -6.57
C VAL A 145 13.11 -1.86 -7.96
N ASN A 146 13.65 -3.08 -7.99
CA ASN A 146 13.69 -3.90 -9.18
C ASN A 146 12.73 -5.06 -9.00
N GLY A 147 11.93 -5.34 -10.02
CA GLY A 147 11.02 -6.48 -10.04
C GLY A 147 10.84 -7.05 -11.43
N ILE A 148 9.99 -8.07 -11.53
CA ILE A 148 9.69 -8.76 -12.79
C ILE A 148 8.22 -8.58 -13.11
N LEU A 149 7.89 -8.11 -14.31
CA LEU A 149 6.52 -7.98 -14.76
C LEU A 149 5.86 -9.36 -14.86
N GLN A 150 4.88 -9.63 -14.00
CA GLN A 150 4.14 -10.90 -14.03
C GLN A 150 2.95 -10.84 -14.98
N ARG A 151 2.12 -9.80 -14.83
CA ARG A 151 0.87 -9.66 -15.57
C ARG A 151 0.49 -8.19 -15.79
N ILE A 152 -0.41 -8.00 -16.74
CA ILE A 152 -0.95 -6.69 -17.10
C ILE A 152 -2.46 -6.76 -16.89
N ASN A 153 -3.00 -5.89 -16.04
CA ASN A 153 -4.40 -5.85 -15.65
C ASN A 153 -5.02 -4.52 -16.09
N LYS A 154 -5.89 -4.52 -17.10
CA LYS A 154 -6.56 -3.30 -17.59
C LYS A 154 -5.59 -2.13 -17.90
N GLY A 155 -4.35 -2.44 -18.26
CA GLY A 155 -3.27 -1.47 -18.51
C GLY A 155 -2.29 -1.30 -17.35
N ASP A 156 -2.67 -1.62 -16.12
CA ASP A 156 -1.77 -1.56 -14.96
C ASP A 156 -0.78 -2.74 -15.00
N LEU A 157 0.50 -2.43 -14.75
CA LEU A 157 1.55 -3.44 -14.73
C LEU A 157 1.70 -3.98 -13.31
N VAL A 158 1.54 -5.30 -13.14
CA VAL A 158 1.74 -5.98 -11.86
C VAL A 158 3.14 -6.58 -11.83
N VAL A 159 4.00 -5.98 -11.01
CA VAL A 159 5.42 -6.28 -10.91
C VAL A 159 5.67 -7.08 -9.65
N ASN A 160 6.30 -8.25 -9.79
CA ASN A 160 6.74 -9.05 -8.65
C ASN A 160 8.02 -8.47 -8.05
N LEU A 161 7.97 -8.11 -6.77
CA LEU A 161 9.09 -7.59 -5.98
C LEU A 161 9.74 -8.68 -5.10
N GLY A 162 9.37 -9.95 -5.30
CA GLY A 162 9.86 -11.11 -4.56
C GLY A 162 8.95 -11.45 -3.37
N GLN A 163 8.82 -10.53 -2.41
CA GLN A 163 7.96 -10.73 -1.23
C GLN A 163 6.50 -10.28 -1.44
N THR A 164 6.27 -9.37 -2.38
CA THR A 164 4.95 -8.82 -2.66
C THR A 164 4.83 -8.42 -4.13
N GLU A 165 3.62 -8.07 -4.53
CA GLU A 165 3.35 -7.47 -5.84
C GLU A 165 3.26 -5.95 -5.72
N GLY A 166 4.02 -5.25 -6.56
CA GLY A 166 3.86 -3.82 -6.80
C GLY A 166 2.97 -3.58 -8.02
N ILE A 167 2.26 -2.45 -8.01
CA ILE A 167 1.43 -2.02 -9.14
C ILE A 167 2.04 -0.75 -9.70
N LEU A 168 2.31 -0.74 -11.00
CA LEU A 168 2.69 0.45 -11.75
C LEU A 168 1.48 0.89 -12.61
N PRO A 169 0.67 1.84 -12.11
CA PRO A 169 -0.58 2.23 -12.78
C PRO A 169 -0.30 2.99 -14.07
N VAL A 170 -1.26 2.99 -15.01
CA VAL A 170 -1.09 3.63 -16.33
C VAL A 170 -0.69 5.11 -16.23
N SER A 171 -1.19 5.85 -15.24
CA SER A 171 -0.84 7.25 -15.00
C SER A 171 0.62 7.48 -14.60
N GLU A 172 1.25 6.46 -14.00
CA GLU A 172 2.63 6.50 -13.52
C GLU A 172 3.61 5.76 -14.46
N GLN A 173 3.10 5.28 -15.60
CA GLN A 173 3.88 4.70 -16.70
C GLN A 173 4.34 5.79 -17.66
N VAL A 174 5.53 5.62 -18.23
CA VAL A 174 6.04 6.52 -19.26
C VAL A 174 5.37 6.13 -20.60
N PRO A 175 4.67 7.03 -21.31
CA PRO A 175 3.84 6.66 -22.47
C PRO A 175 4.55 5.95 -23.63
N ARG A 176 5.86 6.15 -23.78
CA ARG A 176 6.67 5.53 -24.84
C ARG A 176 7.31 4.21 -24.42
N GLU A 177 7.20 3.81 -23.16
CA GLU A 177 7.77 2.58 -22.66
C GLU A 177 6.80 1.43 -22.84
N THR A 178 7.25 0.40 -23.53
CA THR A 178 6.55 -0.88 -23.59
C THR A 178 7.24 -1.90 -22.68
N PHE A 179 6.43 -2.71 -22.00
CA PHE A 179 6.87 -3.83 -21.18
C PHE A 179 6.11 -5.09 -21.57
N GLN A 180 6.82 -6.21 -21.59
CA GLN A 180 6.29 -7.55 -21.83
C GLN A 180 6.41 -8.40 -20.55
N ARG A 181 5.57 -9.42 -20.44
CA ARG A 181 5.63 -10.34 -19.30
C ARG A 181 7.01 -10.98 -19.23
N GLY A 182 7.58 -11.05 -18.03
CA GLY A 182 8.95 -11.52 -17.79
C GLY A 182 10.01 -10.41 -17.84
N ASP A 183 9.68 -9.22 -18.33
CA ASP A 183 10.62 -8.10 -18.35
C ASP A 183 10.97 -7.65 -16.93
N ARG A 184 12.23 -7.22 -16.77
CA ARG A 184 12.67 -6.54 -15.56
C ARG A 184 12.17 -5.10 -15.58
N VAL A 185 11.48 -4.71 -14.53
CA VAL A 185 10.97 -3.36 -14.33
C VAL A 185 11.67 -2.77 -13.13
N ARG A 186 12.38 -1.67 -13.36
CA ARG A 186 12.92 -0.82 -12.30
C ARG A 186 11.94 0.33 -12.08
N ALA A 187 11.55 0.62 -10.85
CA ALA A 187 10.58 1.68 -10.59
C ALA A 187 10.80 2.33 -9.21
N TYR A 188 10.33 3.56 -9.07
CA TYR A 188 10.32 4.31 -7.83
C TYR A 188 9.13 3.89 -6.96
N ILE A 189 9.32 3.67 -5.66
CA ILE A 189 8.21 3.47 -4.73
C ILE A 189 7.56 4.84 -4.48
N LEU A 190 6.40 5.06 -5.10
CA LEU A 190 5.63 6.29 -4.94
C LEU A 190 4.94 6.33 -3.58
N GLU A 191 4.24 5.25 -3.24
CA GLU A 191 3.52 5.12 -1.98
C GLU A 191 3.26 3.64 -1.65
N VAL A 192 2.97 3.38 -0.38
CA VAL A 192 2.59 2.05 0.12
C VAL A 192 1.21 2.18 0.72
N MET A 193 0.22 1.65 0.03
CA MET A 193 -1.18 1.71 0.46
C MET A 193 -1.56 0.45 1.24
N GLN A 194 -2.34 0.64 2.30
CA GLN A 194 -3.04 -0.42 2.98
C GLN A 194 -4.47 -0.48 2.45
N ASP A 195 -4.71 -1.20 1.35
CA ASP A 195 -6.07 -1.44 0.85
C ASP A 195 -6.64 -2.77 1.38
N THR A 196 -7.96 -2.83 1.53
CA THR A 196 -8.75 -4.03 1.89
C THR A 196 -8.47 -5.25 1.02
N ARG A 197 -7.98 -5.06 -0.21
CA ARG A 197 -7.62 -6.15 -1.14
C ARG A 197 -6.17 -6.65 -1.00
N GLY A 198 -5.36 -6.01 -0.16
CA GLY A 198 -3.97 -6.35 0.09
C GLY A 198 -3.06 -5.12 0.18
N PRO A 199 -1.82 -5.28 0.70
CA PRO A 199 -0.84 -4.21 0.66
C PRO A 199 -0.49 -3.94 -0.80
N GLN A 200 -0.59 -2.69 -1.24
CA GLN A 200 -0.19 -2.32 -2.60
C GLN A 200 0.98 -1.36 -2.52
N VAL A 201 2.12 -1.82 -3.02
CA VAL A 201 3.26 -0.95 -3.30
C VAL A 201 2.99 -0.29 -4.64
N VAL A 202 2.64 1.00 -4.62
CA VAL A 202 2.43 1.77 -5.85
C VAL A 202 3.78 2.23 -6.35
N LEU A 203 4.06 1.84 -7.58
CA LEU A 203 5.30 2.13 -8.27
C LEU A 203 5.08 3.29 -9.25
N SER A 204 6.14 4.03 -9.53
CA SER A 204 6.15 5.07 -10.55
C SER A 204 7.42 5.04 -11.37
N ARG A 205 7.29 5.30 -12.68
CA ARG A 205 8.42 5.59 -13.57
C ARG A 205 8.39 7.02 -14.08
N THR A 206 7.31 7.79 -13.86
CA THR A 206 7.18 9.19 -14.28
C THR A 206 7.67 10.18 -13.22
N HIS A 207 7.60 9.82 -11.93
CA HIS A 207 7.91 10.73 -10.83
C HIS A 207 9.36 11.30 -10.90
N PRO A 208 9.60 12.60 -10.62
CA PRO A 208 10.94 13.19 -10.64
C PRO A 208 11.92 12.51 -9.68
N GLY A 209 11.44 11.98 -8.56
CA GLY A 209 12.24 11.21 -7.60
C GLY A 209 12.90 9.97 -8.21
N PHE A 210 12.32 9.38 -9.26
CA PHE A 210 12.94 8.26 -9.98
C PHE A 210 14.28 8.70 -10.60
N LEU A 211 14.32 9.87 -11.25
CA LEU A 211 15.54 10.42 -11.83
C LEU A 211 16.61 10.66 -10.77
N VAL A 212 16.23 11.29 -9.66
CA VAL A 212 17.14 11.62 -8.56
C VAL A 212 17.79 10.33 -8.02
N GLN A 213 17.00 9.28 -7.82
CA GLN A 213 17.52 8.01 -7.32
C GLN A 213 18.36 7.23 -8.34
N LEU A 214 18.08 7.36 -9.64
CA LEU A 214 18.96 6.82 -10.67
C LEU A 214 20.33 7.47 -10.60
N PHE A 215 20.40 8.80 -10.48
CA PHE A 215 21.68 9.49 -10.29
C PHE A 215 22.36 9.13 -8.98
N LYS A 216 21.62 9.00 -7.88
CA LYS A 216 22.18 8.56 -6.60
C LYS A 216 22.81 7.16 -6.68
N THR A 217 22.25 6.28 -7.50
CA THR A 217 22.78 4.92 -7.73
C THR A 217 24.01 4.95 -8.64
N GLU A 218 24.02 5.81 -9.66
CA GLU A 218 25.07 5.86 -10.68
C GLU A 218 26.28 6.73 -10.29
N VAL A 219 26.09 7.73 -9.44
CA VAL A 219 27.09 8.74 -9.07
C VAL A 219 27.46 8.60 -7.59
N PRO A 220 28.63 8.02 -7.26
CA PRO A 220 29.07 7.81 -5.87
C PRO A 220 29.09 9.10 -5.05
N GLU A 221 29.51 10.21 -5.66
CA GLU A 221 29.61 11.53 -5.01
C GLU A 221 28.25 12.05 -4.52
N ILE A 222 27.15 11.65 -5.17
CA ILE A 222 25.78 11.95 -4.70
C ILE A 222 25.37 11.03 -3.55
N SER A 223 25.78 9.76 -3.60
CA SER A 223 25.49 8.79 -2.54
C SER A 223 26.22 9.11 -1.22
N GLU A 224 27.42 9.68 -1.32
CA GLU A 224 28.27 10.11 -0.20
C GLU A 224 27.90 11.50 0.34
N GLY A 225 27.04 12.24 -0.36
CA GLY A 225 26.60 13.59 0.03
C GLY A 225 27.60 14.71 -0.29
N ILE A 226 28.62 14.43 -1.10
CA ILE A 226 29.57 15.45 -1.59
C ILE A 226 28.92 16.32 -2.67
N VAL A 227 28.07 15.70 -3.50
CA VAL A 227 27.24 16.38 -4.49
C VAL A 227 25.78 16.25 -4.07
N GLU A 228 25.11 17.37 -3.85
CA GLU A 228 23.71 17.42 -3.45
C GLU A 228 22.81 17.78 -4.64
N VAL A 229 21.65 17.12 -4.72
CA VAL A 229 20.61 17.43 -5.71
C VAL A 229 19.69 18.51 -5.15
N MET A 230 19.76 19.71 -5.72
CA MET A 230 18.96 20.88 -5.33
C MET A 230 17.51 20.78 -5.79
N GLY A 231 17.26 20.05 -6.88
CA GLY A 231 15.93 19.85 -7.43
C GLY A 231 15.94 19.14 -8.77
N ALA A 232 14.80 18.55 -9.13
CA ALA A 232 14.59 17.88 -10.40
C ALA A 232 13.22 18.22 -10.98
N VAL A 233 13.19 18.46 -12.29
CA VAL A 233 11.96 18.67 -13.08
C VAL A 233 11.95 17.64 -14.19
N ARG A 234 10.81 16.99 -14.43
CA ARG A 234 10.73 15.91 -15.42
C ARG A 234 9.41 15.91 -16.16
N GLU A 235 9.51 15.87 -17.49
CA GLU A 235 8.44 15.52 -18.41
C GLU A 235 8.75 14.12 -18.93
N ALA A 236 8.15 13.12 -18.29
CA ALA A 236 8.46 11.72 -18.51
C ALA A 236 8.34 11.31 -19.99
N GLY A 237 9.36 10.61 -20.50
CA GLY A 237 9.46 10.17 -21.90
C GLY A 237 9.85 11.26 -22.90
N SER A 238 10.13 12.48 -22.44
CA SER A 238 10.55 13.62 -23.25
C SER A 238 11.87 14.20 -22.78
N ARG A 239 11.85 14.88 -21.62
CA ARG A 239 12.98 15.63 -21.10
C ARG A 239 12.97 15.67 -19.59
N ALA A 240 14.14 15.75 -18.99
CA ALA A 240 14.29 15.93 -17.56
C ALA A 240 15.39 16.96 -17.30
N LYS A 241 15.37 17.65 -16.16
CA LYS A 241 16.45 18.52 -15.72
C LYS A 241 16.71 18.28 -14.24
N ILE A 242 17.98 18.17 -13.88
CA ILE A 242 18.43 18.10 -12.48
C ILE A 242 19.42 19.22 -12.21
N ALA A 243 19.29 19.85 -11.05
CA ALA A 243 20.20 20.85 -10.53
C ALA A 243 21.02 20.24 -9.40
N VAL A 244 22.34 20.35 -9.50
CA VAL A 244 23.29 19.77 -8.53
C VAL A 244 24.26 20.83 -8.04
N THR A 245 24.72 20.69 -6.80
CA THR A 245 25.76 21.51 -6.19
C THR A 245 26.76 20.60 -5.47
N SER A 246 27.98 21.08 -5.21
CA SER A 246 28.95 20.33 -4.41
C SER A 246 29.31 21.10 -3.14
N SER A 247 29.48 20.37 -2.05
CA SER A 247 30.01 20.88 -0.79
C SER A 247 31.54 21.03 -0.83
N ASP A 248 32.20 20.31 -1.74
CA ASP A 248 33.65 20.37 -1.97
C ASP A 248 33.97 21.27 -3.18
N SER A 249 34.91 22.20 -3.01
CA SER A 249 35.34 23.09 -4.09
C SER A 249 36.18 22.39 -5.16
N ASP A 250 36.79 21.25 -4.82
CA ASP A 250 37.66 20.51 -5.73
C ASP A 250 36.88 19.57 -6.66
N ILE A 251 35.56 19.41 -6.42
CA ILE A 251 34.70 18.52 -7.18
C ILE A 251 33.71 19.33 -8.01
N ASP A 252 33.80 19.20 -9.34
CA ASP A 252 32.78 19.73 -10.23
C ASP A 252 31.51 18.85 -10.18
N PRO A 253 30.37 19.35 -9.67
CA PRO A 253 29.17 18.54 -9.51
C PRO A 253 28.60 18.08 -10.87
N VAL A 254 28.74 18.87 -11.93
CA VAL A 254 28.27 18.48 -13.27
C VAL A 254 29.19 17.40 -13.83
N GLY A 255 30.50 17.61 -13.79
CA GLY A 255 31.50 16.63 -14.21
C GLY A 255 31.34 15.27 -13.53
N ALA A 256 31.10 15.26 -12.21
CA ALA A 256 30.84 14.04 -11.43
C ALA A 256 29.60 13.27 -11.95
N CYS A 257 28.53 13.99 -12.30
CA CYS A 257 27.29 13.39 -12.80
C CYS A 257 27.39 12.91 -14.26
N VAL A 258 28.21 13.57 -15.08
CA VAL A 258 28.45 13.18 -16.48
C VAL A 258 29.33 11.94 -16.54
N GLY A 259 30.40 11.89 -15.74
CA GLY A 259 31.39 10.82 -15.77
C GLY A 259 32.27 10.85 -17.03
N MET A 260 33.22 9.91 -17.13
CA MET A 260 34.14 9.85 -18.27
C MET A 260 33.37 9.71 -19.59
N LYS A 261 33.54 10.67 -20.51
CA LYS A 261 32.85 10.71 -21.81
C LYS A 261 31.31 10.63 -21.71
N GLY A 262 30.72 11.02 -20.58
CA GLY A 262 29.28 10.94 -20.38
C GLY A 262 28.75 9.57 -20.00
N SER A 263 29.60 8.62 -19.59
CA SER A 263 29.18 7.23 -19.33
C SER A 263 28.07 7.13 -18.28
N ARG A 264 28.17 7.89 -17.18
CA ARG A 264 27.21 7.84 -16.06
C ARG A 264 25.85 8.40 -16.49
N VAL A 265 25.83 9.60 -17.07
CA VAL A 265 24.58 10.20 -17.56
C VAL A 265 23.95 9.36 -18.68
N GLN A 266 24.74 8.72 -19.54
CA GLN A 266 24.22 7.83 -20.58
C GLN A 266 23.55 6.59 -20.01
N ASN A 267 24.08 5.99 -18.95
CA ASN A 267 23.43 4.86 -18.26
C ASN A 267 22.05 5.27 -17.72
N VAL A 268 21.95 6.46 -17.11
CA VAL A 268 20.67 7.02 -16.65
C VAL A 268 19.72 7.29 -17.84
N VAL A 269 20.19 7.91 -18.93
CA VAL A 269 19.38 8.16 -20.14
C VAL A 269 18.86 6.84 -20.73
N GLN A 270 19.69 5.79 -20.74
CA GLN A 270 19.33 4.49 -21.28
C GLN A 270 18.23 3.81 -20.45
N GLU A 271 18.31 3.89 -19.11
CA GLU A 271 17.27 3.40 -18.20
C GLU A 271 15.93 4.13 -18.41
N LEU A 272 15.98 5.41 -18.78
CA LEU A 272 14.81 6.23 -19.13
C LEU A 272 14.37 6.09 -20.60
N LYS A 273 14.91 5.09 -21.32
CA LYS A 273 14.65 4.82 -22.75
C LYS A 273 14.80 6.05 -23.66
N GLY A 274 15.78 6.92 -23.38
CA GLY A 274 16.17 8.01 -24.29
C GLY A 274 15.58 9.39 -23.99
N GLU A 275 15.17 9.68 -22.75
CA GLU A 275 14.83 11.05 -22.32
C GLU A 275 16.00 12.03 -22.59
N LYS A 276 15.70 13.18 -23.22
CA LYS A 276 16.72 14.13 -23.69
C LYS A 276 17.05 15.21 -22.64
N SER A 277 18.31 15.68 -22.66
CA SER A 277 18.83 16.88 -21.97
C SER A 277 18.70 16.93 -20.44
N ILE A 278 19.41 16.05 -19.71
CA ILE A 278 19.18 15.78 -18.28
C ILE A 278 19.85 16.76 -17.28
N LEU A 279 21.00 17.35 -17.59
CA LEU A 279 21.82 18.09 -16.61
C LEU A 279 21.76 19.61 -16.83
N SER A 280 21.81 20.39 -15.74
CA SER A 280 21.98 21.84 -15.78
C SER A 280 22.85 22.32 -14.61
N PRO A 281 23.81 23.25 -14.81
CA PRO A 281 24.64 23.77 -13.73
C PRO A 281 23.79 24.46 -12.65
N GLY A 282 24.02 24.14 -11.38
CA GLY A 282 23.40 24.84 -10.26
C GLY A 282 23.94 26.27 -10.14
N MET A 283 23.06 27.27 -10.19
CA MET A 283 23.43 28.65 -9.89
C MET A 283 23.80 28.78 -8.40
N ARG A 284 24.93 29.42 -8.08
CA ARG A 284 25.31 29.79 -6.70
C ARG A 284 24.15 30.53 -6.04
N MET A 285 23.59 29.95 -4.98
CA MET A 285 22.65 30.65 -4.10
C MET A 285 23.39 31.74 -3.33
N GLN A 286 23.39 32.97 -3.85
CA GLN A 286 23.36 34.13 -2.97
C GLN A 286 21.91 34.29 -2.50
N GLN A 287 21.73 34.44 -1.19
CA GLN A 287 20.44 34.74 -0.56
C GLN A 287 19.73 35.84 -1.36
N ASN A 288 18.52 35.54 -1.84
CA ASN A 288 17.67 36.35 -2.72
C ASN A 288 17.92 36.21 -4.23
N MET A 289 17.60 35.06 -4.83
CA MET A 289 17.18 35.07 -6.24
C MET A 289 16.35 33.83 -6.62
N PHE A 290 15.11 34.06 -7.04
CA PHE A 290 14.31 33.09 -7.80
C PHE A 290 14.85 32.99 -9.24
N VAL A 291 14.76 31.79 -9.80
CA VAL A 291 15.32 31.36 -11.09
C VAL A 291 14.68 32.09 -12.30
N MET A 292 15.53 32.47 -13.26
CA MET A 292 15.22 32.96 -14.62
C MET A 292 16.41 32.57 -15.54
N HIS A 293 16.35 32.28 -16.84
CA HIS A 293 15.29 32.23 -17.85
C HIS A 293 15.72 31.34 -19.06
N TRP A 294 14.78 31.16 -19.98
CA TRP A 294 14.71 30.29 -21.17
C TRP A 294 15.07 31.00 -22.49
N HIS A 295 15.58 30.29 -23.52
CA HIS A 295 15.41 30.74 -24.92
C HIS A 295 15.45 29.60 -25.98
N GLN A 296 14.30 28.98 -26.25
CA GLN A 296 13.55 29.06 -27.53
C GLN A 296 12.19 28.37 -27.34
N HIS A 297 11.17 29.21 -27.08
CA HIS A 297 9.70 29.05 -27.17
C HIS A 297 9.01 27.93 -26.34
N ARG A 298 8.25 28.10 -25.24
CA ARG A 298 7.76 29.14 -24.27
C ARG A 298 7.33 28.34 -22.99
N PHE A 299 7.28 28.88 -21.76
CA PHE A 299 6.14 29.61 -21.15
C PHE A 299 6.57 30.40 -19.88
N HIS A 300 5.80 31.46 -19.60
CA HIS A 300 5.93 32.43 -18.49
C HIS A 300 5.40 31.91 -17.14
N VAL A 301 5.98 32.38 -16.02
CA VAL A 301 5.27 32.68 -14.76
C VAL A 301 5.90 33.91 -14.07
N LEU A 302 5.06 34.85 -13.65
CA LEU A 302 5.32 36.08 -12.87
C LEU A 302 4.34 36.01 -11.66
N LEU A 303 4.67 36.24 -10.38
CA LEU A 303 4.79 37.53 -9.63
C LEU A 303 5.10 37.21 -8.12
N LEU A 304 6.09 37.82 -7.43
CA LEU A 304 6.13 39.11 -6.65
C LEU A 304 5.58 38.99 -5.19
N MET A 305 6.08 39.60 -4.09
CA MET A 305 7.03 40.71 -3.77
C MET A 305 7.60 40.57 -2.33
N LYS A 306 8.77 41.21 -2.03
CA LYS A 306 8.88 42.05 -0.81
C LYS A 306 9.94 43.19 -0.90
N LYS A 307 9.40 44.40 -1.04
CA LYS A 307 9.73 45.68 -0.37
C LYS A 307 11.16 46.25 -0.40
N ILE A 308 11.39 47.24 -1.27
CA ILE A 308 12.41 48.28 -1.10
C ILE A 308 11.75 49.66 -1.34
N GLY A 309 11.67 50.49 -0.30
CA GLY A 309 11.40 51.94 -0.40
C GLY A 309 9.93 52.40 -0.48
N PRO A 310 9.66 53.69 -0.13
CA PRO A 310 8.32 54.23 -0.02
C PRO A 310 7.83 54.73 -1.38
N TRP A 311 6.52 54.62 -1.63
CA TRP A 311 5.78 55.12 -2.79
C TRP A 311 5.67 54.20 -4.03
N LYS A 312 4.52 53.50 -4.07
CA LYS A 312 3.57 53.27 -5.19
C LYS A 312 3.18 51.80 -5.45
N LEU A 313 1.92 51.69 -5.89
CA LEU A 313 0.94 50.59 -5.88
C LEU A 313 1.43 49.16 -6.19
N LEU A 314 0.86 48.22 -5.42
CA LEU A 314 0.85 46.77 -5.62
C LEU A 314 -0.20 46.39 -6.67
N PHE A 315 0.15 45.59 -7.68
CA PHE A 315 -0.83 44.85 -8.48
C PHE A 315 -0.49 43.35 -8.39
N LEU A 316 -1.41 42.58 -7.80
CA LEU A 316 -1.39 41.13 -7.76
C LEU A 316 -2.16 40.62 -8.99
N MET A 317 -1.53 39.84 -9.87
CA MET A 317 -2.27 38.97 -10.79
C MET A 317 -2.10 37.53 -10.34
N THR A 318 -3.18 36.97 -9.80
CA THR A 318 -3.37 35.54 -9.55
C THR A 318 -3.85 34.92 -10.86
N PHE A 319 -3.11 33.99 -11.47
CA PHE A 319 -3.64 33.17 -12.56
C PHE A 319 -4.12 31.83 -12.01
N TYR A 320 -5.44 31.66 -12.00
CA TYR A 320 -6.09 30.36 -11.94
C TYR A 320 -5.93 29.63 -13.29
N LEU A 321 -5.80 28.31 -13.22
CA LEU A 321 -5.96 27.37 -14.32
C LEU A 321 -7.27 27.64 -15.10
N LEU A 322 -7.18 27.97 -16.39
CA LEU A 322 -8.29 27.86 -17.35
C LEU A 322 -7.77 27.40 -18.72
N PRO A 323 -8.62 26.74 -19.55
CA PRO A 323 -8.19 25.98 -20.72
C PRO A 323 -7.86 26.83 -21.95
N LEU A 324 -7.10 26.23 -22.87
CA LEU A 324 -6.65 26.73 -24.18
C LEU A 324 -7.82 27.08 -25.12
N GLU A 325 -8.47 28.23 -24.93
CA GLU A 325 -9.42 28.79 -25.92
C GLU A 325 -9.70 30.27 -25.61
N SER A 326 -8.72 31.17 -25.83
CA SER A 326 -8.94 32.65 -25.86
C SER A 326 -7.64 33.47 -26.08
N VAL A 327 -6.86 33.16 -27.13
CA VAL A 327 -5.59 33.88 -27.42
C VAL A 327 -5.72 34.97 -28.51
N ASP A 328 -6.91 35.27 -29.03
CA ASP A 328 -7.04 36.14 -30.24
C ASP A 328 -7.47 37.60 -30.01
N LYS A 329 -7.41 38.16 -28.79
CA LYS A 329 -7.74 39.59 -28.60
C LYS A 329 -6.84 40.29 -27.60
N MET A 330 -5.60 40.60 -28.00
CA MET A 330 -4.78 41.58 -27.28
C MET A 330 -3.65 42.13 -28.17
N SER A 331 -4.01 42.71 -29.31
CA SER A 331 -3.08 43.42 -30.21
C SER A 331 -3.04 44.94 -30.03
N ASP A 332 -3.91 45.54 -29.21
CA ASP A 332 -4.02 47.00 -29.14
C ASP A 332 -3.77 47.52 -27.72
N TRP A 333 -2.50 47.79 -27.39
CA TRP A 333 -2.17 48.76 -26.32
C TRP A 333 -0.74 49.30 -26.47
N HIS A 334 -0.62 50.60 -26.77
CA HIS A 334 0.64 51.35 -26.77
C HIS A 334 0.80 52.12 -25.44
N PRO A 335 2.01 52.19 -24.84
CA PRO A 335 2.22 52.95 -23.62
C PRO A 335 2.51 54.43 -23.92
N SER A 336 2.00 55.30 -23.03
CA SER A 336 2.43 56.72 -22.89
C SER A 336 3.32 56.87 -21.67
#